data_AF-A0A7V9U913-F1
#
_entry.id   AF-A0A7V9U913-F1
#
_cell.length_a   1.000
_cell.length_b   1.000
_cell.length_c   1.000
_cell.angle_alpha   90.00
_cell.angle_beta   90.00
_cell.angle_gamma   90.00
#
_symmetry.space_group_name_H-M   'P 1'
#
loop_
_entity.id
_entity.type
_entity.pdbx_description
1 polymer ?
#
loop_
_entity_poly.entity_id
_entity_poly.type
_entity_poly.pdbx_seq_one_letter_code
_entity_poly.pdbx_strand_id
1 'polypeptide(L)'
;SAASRAYVARSVWDTIRDDFVDEVDSLPMGDVSDLSNFMGAVIDERAFAKHQKAVARAHESSQLDVIAGGQLDDSEGYFVRPTVVESSDPTDEIFDTEYFGPILAVHVYDDANFEAAVHQMECFSQYALTGAVIAQDRRAVAWAMDTLRFAAGNFYINDKPTGAVVGQQPFGGSRASGTNDKAGSAQNLLRWTSPRSIKETFAPPTSYRYPHMG
;
A
#
# COMPACT_ATOMS: atom_id res chain seq x y z
N SER A 1 1.67 -6.02 1.76
CA SER A 1 1.65 -4.64 1.28
C SER A 1 2.96 -3.97 1.64
N ALA A 2 3.40 -3.00 0.85
CA ALA A 2 4.54 -2.14 1.12
C ALA A 2 4.18 -0.71 0.69
N ALA A 3 4.75 0.30 1.34
CA ALA A 3 4.64 1.67 0.85
C ALA A 3 5.67 1.89 -0.26
N SER A 4 5.22 2.09 -1.50
CA SER A 4 6.07 2.45 -2.63
C SER A 4 6.09 3.94 -2.93
N ARG A 5 5.22 4.71 -2.26
CA ARG A 5 5.05 6.15 -2.44
C ARG A 5 4.72 6.85 -1.14
N ALA A 6 5.36 7.98 -0.90
CA ALA A 6 5.13 8.87 0.24
C ALA A 6 4.92 10.31 -0.24
N TYR A 7 3.96 10.99 0.38
CA TYR A 7 3.67 12.40 0.14
C TYR A 7 3.94 13.12 1.45
N VAL A 8 4.95 13.99 1.47
CA VAL A 8 5.48 14.59 2.70
C VAL A 8 5.37 16.11 2.62
N ALA A 9 4.84 16.74 3.67
CA ALA A 9 4.82 18.19 3.77
C ALA A 9 6.26 18.73 3.85
N ARG A 10 6.54 19.85 3.18
CA ARG A 10 7.88 20.44 3.13
C ARG A 10 8.46 20.69 4.52
N SER A 11 7.68 21.25 5.45
CA SER A 11 8.16 21.50 6.82
C SER A 11 8.61 20.24 7.56
N VAL A 12 7.96 19.10 7.28
CA VAL A 12 8.34 17.80 7.84
C VAL A 12 9.57 17.26 7.12
N TRP A 13 9.58 17.30 5.79
CA TRP A 13 10.70 16.79 4.99
C TRP A 13 12.00 17.51 5.31
N ASP A 14 11.99 18.83 5.40
CA ASP A 14 13.15 19.65 5.77
C ASP A 14 13.71 19.28 7.16
N THR A 15 12.91 18.65 8.02
CA THR A 15 13.32 18.19 9.35
C THR A 15 13.86 16.77 9.34
N ILE A 16 13.30 15.87 8.53
CA ILE A 16 13.58 14.42 8.62
C ILE A 16 14.41 13.86 7.47
N ARG A 17 14.60 14.60 6.37
CA ARG A 17 15.15 14.08 5.11
C ARG A 17 16.52 13.43 5.33
N ASP A 18 17.44 14.15 5.94
CA ASP A 18 18.83 13.70 6.04
C ASP A 18 18.95 12.50 7.01
N ASP A 19 18.31 12.57 8.18
CA ASP A 19 18.23 11.43 9.13
C ASP A 19 17.58 10.20 8.48
N PHE A 20 16.55 10.40 7.64
CA PHE A 20 15.88 9.32 6.92
C PHE A 20 16.79 8.69 5.86
N VAL A 21 17.51 9.50 5.08
CA VAL A 21 18.48 9.03 4.09
C VAL A 21 19.60 8.24 4.77
N ASP A 22 20.18 8.77 5.84
CA ASP A 22 21.24 8.11 6.60
C ASP A 22 20.77 6.77 7.18
N GLU A 23 19.56 6.72 7.74
CA GLU A 23 18.96 5.48 8.25
C GLU A 23 18.79 4.45 7.13
N VAL A 24 18.24 4.85 5.97
CA VAL A 24 18.06 3.96 4.80
C VAL A 24 19.39 3.39 4.32
N ASP A 25 20.42 4.23 4.19
CA ASP A 25 21.74 3.82 3.75
C ASP A 25 22.46 2.93 4.77
N SER A 26 22.12 3.06 6.06
CA SER A 26 22.66 2.22 7.13
C SER A 26 22.06 0.80 7.17
N LEU A 27 20.92 0.55 6.51
CA LEU A 27 20.21 -0.73 6.62
C LEU A 27 21.09 -1.91 6.14
N PRO A 28 21.42 -2.89 6.99
CA PRO A 28 22.22 -4.03 6.58
C PRO A 28 21.43 -4.98 5.67
N MET A 29 22.07 -5.48 4.61
CA MET A 29 21.47 -6.39 3.64
C MET A 29 22.47 -7.48 3.27
N GLY A 30 22.00 -8.73 3.23
CA GLY A 30 22.87 -9.87 2.94
C GLY A 30 22.14 -11.20 3.05
N ASP A 31 22.89 -12.27 3.36
CA ASP A 31 22.32 -13.58 3.64
C ASP A 31 21.42 -13.52 4.88
N VAL A 32 20.19 -14.02 4.74
CA VAL A 32 19.18 -14.07 5.81
C VAL A 32 19.53 -15.07 6.91
N SER A 33 20.53 -15.94 6.70
CA SER A 33 21.09 -16.79 7.75
C SER A 33 21.87 -16.00 8.80
N ASP A 34 22.39 -14.82 8.43
CA ASP A 34 22.90 -13.81 9.36
C ASP A 34 21.75 -12.92 9.85
N LEU A 35 21.35 -13.12 11.11
CA LEU A 35 20.23 -12.43 11.74
C LEU A 35 20.50 -10.94 12.02
N SER A 36 21.71 -10.44 11.75
CA SER A 36 22.01 -9.00 11.82
C SER A 36 21.54 -8.22 10.58
N ASN A 37 21.31 -8.92 9.46
CA ASN A 37 20.78 -8.30 8.24
C ASN A 37 19.30 -7.95 8.40
N PHE A 38 18.93 -6.74 7.97
CA PHE A 38 17.55 -6.26 7.99
C PHE A 38 16.71 -6.91 6.88
N MET A 39 17.34 -7.15 5.72
CA MET A 39 16.69 -7.78 4.57
C MET A 39 17.67 -8.59 3.72
N GLY A 40 17.12 -9.47 2.88
CA GLY A 40 17.88 -10.23 1.88
C GLY A 40 17.64 -9.76 0.46
N ALA A 41 18.03 -10.61 -0.50
CA ALA A 41 17.83 -10.40 -1.93
C ALA A 41 16.35 -10.39 -2.34
N VAL A 42 16.05 -9.80 -3.51
CA VAL A 42 14.75 -9.95 -4.18
C VAL A 42 14.59 -11.36 -4.74
N ILE A 43 13.35 -11.73 -5.09
CA ILE A 43 12.96 -13.13 -5.26
C ILE A 43 13.60 -13.87 -6.45
N ASP A 44 13.80 -13.18 -7.58
CA ASP A 44 14.34 -13.77 -8.81
C ASP A 44 14.95 -12.73 -9.75
N GLU A 45 15.61 -13.21 -10.82
CA GLU A 45 16.23 -12.40 -11.88
C GLU A 45 15.24 -11.42 -12.53
N ARG A 46 13.97 -11.82 -12.69
CA ARG A 46 12.96 -10.96 -13.33
C ARG A 46 12.61 -9.77 -12.45
N ALA A 47 12.49 -9.99 -11.14
CA ALA A 47 12.33 -8.91 -10.17
C ALA A 47 13.55 -7.98 -10.22
N PHE A 48 14.76 -8.54 -10.14
CA PHE A 48 16.01 -7.77 -10.22
C PHE A 48 16.10 -6.92 -11.48
N ALA A 49 15.87 -7.50 -12.66
CA ALA A 49 15.92 -6.79 -13.94
C ALA A 49 14.86 -5.67 -14.02
N LYS A 50 13.69 -5.85 -13.38
CA LYS A 50 12.67 -4.80 -13.27
C LYS A 50 13.17 -3.65 -12.38
N HIS A 51 13.80 -3.95 -11.24
CA HIS A 51 14.37 -2.95 -10.34
C HIS A 51 15.55 -2.22 -10.97
N GLN A 52 16.43 -2.93 -11.68
CA GLN A 52 17.55 -2.35 -12.42
C GLN A 52 17.06 -1.32 -13.44
N LYS A 53 16.00 -1.62 -14.19
CA LYS A 53 15.39 -0.67 -15.13
C LYS A 53 14.81 0.55 -14.42
N ALA A 54 14.12 0.35 -13.29
CA ALA A 54 13.53 1.44 -12.52
C ALA A 54 14.59 2.39 -11.96
N VAL A 55 15.67 1.85 -11.40
CA VAL A 55 16.78 2.63 -10.83
C VAL A 55 17.60 3.31 -11.92
N ALA A 56 17.88 2.63 -13.05
CA ALA A 56 18.54 3.25 -14.19
C ALA A 56 17.72 4.46 -14.73
N ARG A 57 16.41 4.30 -14.88
CA ARG A 57 15.51 5.39 -15.27
C ARG A 57 15.56 6.56 -14.27
N ALA A 58 15.57 6.26 -12.97
CA ALA A 58 15.65 7.29 -11.94
C ALA A 58 16.94 8.11 -12.07
N HIS A 59 18.07 7.49 -12.38
CA HIS A 59 19.33 8.21 -12.63
C HIS A 59 19.37 8.98 -13.95
N GLU A 60 18.64 8.56 -14.98
CA GLU A 60 18.60 9.21 -16.30
C GLU A 60 17.63 10.41 -16.35
N SER A 61 16.63 10.43 -15.49
CA SER A 61 15.62 11.49 -15.44
C SER A 61 16.14 12.72 -14.70
N SER A 62 15.88 13.92 -15.24
CA SER A 62 16.17 15.18 -14.54
C SER A 62 15.13 15.55 -13.47
N GLN A 63 14.02 14.81 -13.40
CA GLN A 63 12.93 15.05 -12.45
C GLN A 63 12.95 14.13 -11.23
N LEU A 64 13.79 13.10 -11.27
CA LEU A 64 13.94 12.09 -10.24
C LEU A 64 15.32 12.23 -9.62
N ASP A 65 15.37 12.33 -8.30
CA ASP A 65 16.63 12.38 -7.56
C ASP A 65 16.74 11.14 -6.68
N VAL A 66 17.77 10.34 -6.91
CA VAL A 66 18.05 9.16 -6.08
C VAL A 66 18.83 9.62 -4.85
N ILE A 67 18.13 9.79 -3.73
CA ILE A 67 18.67 10.42 -2.52
C ILE A 67 19.25 9.42 -1.52
N ALA A 68 18.93 8.12 -1.65
CA ALA A 68 19.50 7.03 -0.86
C ALA A 68 19.53 5.74 -1.69
N GLY A 69 20.53 4.88 -1.46
CA GLY A 69 20.72 3.62 -2.16
C GLY A 69 20.95 3.75 -3.66
N GLY A 70 20.22 2.97 -4.47
CA GLY A 70 20.37 2.92 -5.92
C GLY A 70 21.43 1.92 -6.44
N GLN A 71 22.10 1.17 -5.56
CA GLN A 71 23.04 0.12 -5.96
C GLN A 71 22.33 -1.23 -6.11
N LEU A 72 22.75 -1.99 -7.11
CA LEU A 72 22.27 -3.33 -7.39
C LEU A 72 23.47 -4.24 -7.67
N ASP A 73 23.38 -5.49 -7.23
CA ASP A 73 24.39 -6.52 -7.47
C ASP A 73 23.68 -7.88 -7.59
N ASP A 74 23.93 -8.61 -8.67
CA ASP A 74 23.41 -9.96 -8.93
C ASP A 74 24.50 -11.05 -8.97
N SER A 75 25.73 -10.73 -8.56
CA SER A 75 26.87 -11.65 -8.65
C SER A 75 26.76 -12.87 -7.73
N GLU A 76 26.21 -12.70 -6.53
CA GLU A 76 26.00 -13.78 -5.54
C GLU A 76 24.51 -14.05 -5.26
N GLY A 77 23.67 -13.03 -5.38
CA GLY A 77 22.23 -13.08 -5.20
C GLY A 77 21.61 -11.80 -5.72
N TYR A 78 20.30 -11.78 -5.94
CA TYR A 78 19.61 -10.63 -6.55
C TYR A 78 19.43 -9.46 -5.57
N PHE A 79 20.51 -8.76 -5.25
CA PHE A 79 20.54 -7.73 -4.23
C PHE A 79 20.19 -6.35 -4.80
N VAL A 80 19.15 -5.72 -4.24
CA VAL A 80 18.71 -4.36 -4.59
C VAL A 80 18.73 -3.55 -3.30
N ARG A 81 19.61 -2.55 -3.20
CA ARG A 81 19.66 -1.68 -2.01
C ARG A 81 18.33 -0.94 -1.83
N PRO A 82 17.85 -0.75 -0.58
CA PRO A 82 16.79 0.21 -0.28
C PRO A 82 17.06 1.53 -0.98
N THR A 83 16.16 1.92 -1.87
CA THR A 83 16.34 3.07 -2.76
C THR A 83 15.22 4.06 -2.53
N VAL A 84 15.59 5.31 -2.27
CA VAL A 84 14.63 6.42 -2.13
C VAL A 84 14.82 7.37 -3.29
N VAL A 85 13.71 7.67 -3.96
CA VAL A 85 13.69 8.58 -5.11
C VAL A 85 12.78 9.76 -4.80
N GLU A 86 13.34 10.96 -4.69
CA GLU A 86 12.58 12.19 -4.56
C GLU A 86 12.13 12.65 -5.97
N SER A 87 10.85 13.02 -6.12
CA SER A 87 10.32 13.54 -7.37
C SER A 87 9.50 14.80 -7.14
N SER A 88 9.81 15.82 -7.93
CA SER A 88 9.03 17.06 -7.98
C SER A 88 7.74 16.92 -8.79
N ASP A 89 7.63 15.92 -9.66
CA ASP A 89 6.44 15.62 -10.45
C ASP A 89 5.69 14.43 -9.84
N PRO A 90 4.53 14.66 -9.19
CA PRO A 90 3.75 13.58 -8.59
C PRO A 90 2.98 12.74 -9.63
N THR A 91 3.04 13.12 -10.91
CA THR A 91 2.45 12.39 -12.04
C THR A 91 3.44 11.49 -12.78
N ASP A 92 4.68 11.41 -12.29
CA ASP A 92 5.67 10.46 -12.81
C ASP A 92 5.22 9.01 -12.61
N GLU A 93 5.54 8.13 -13.56
CA GLU A 93 5.17 6.71 -13.50
C GLU A 93 5.71 5.97 -12.26
N ILE A 94 6.74 6.51 -11.60
CA ILE A 94 7.28 5.95 -10.36
C ILE A 94 6.25 5.94 -9.22
N PHE A 95 5.24 6.82 -9.27
CA PHE A 95 4.14 6.84 -8.30
C PHE A 95 2.97 5.91 -8.66
N ASP A 96 2.83 5.44 -9.90
CA ASP A 96 1.75 4.51 -10.28
C ASP A 96 2.23 3.06 -10.42
N THR A 97 3.50 2.87 -10.78
CA THR A 97 4.05 1.55 -11.06
C THR A 97 4.35 0.78 -9.78
N GLU A 98 3.73 -0.39 -9.61
CA GLU A 98 4.05 -1.28 -8.49
C GLU A 98 5.31 -2.10 -8.81
N TYR A 99 6.46 -1.71 -8.26
CA TYR A 99 7.74 -2.37 -8.54
C TYR A 99 7.96 -3.69 -7.76
N PHE A 100 7.25 -3.92 -6.64
CA PHE A 100 7.48 -5.07 -5.73
C PHE A 100 8.96 -5.21 -5.32
N GLY A 101 9.60 -4.09 -4.99
CA GLY A 101 10.98 -4.03 -4.54
C GLY A 101 11.18 -2.93 -3.52
N PRO A 102 12.39 -2.79 -2.97
CA PRO A 102 12.70 -1.82 -1.93
C PRO A 102 12.94 -0.42 -2.55
N ILE A 103 11.97 0.09 -3.30
CA ILE A 103 12.00 1.40 -3.96
C ILE A 103 10.85 2.24 -3.41
N LEU A 104 11.17 3.39 -2.82
CA LEU A 104 10.22 4.37 -2.30
C LEU A 104 10.33 5.67 -3.11
N ALA A 105 9.24 6.07 -3.76
CA ALA A 105 9.11 7.40 -4.33
C ALA A 105 8.61 8.39 -3.27
N VAL A 106 9.22 9.58 -3.18
CA VAL A 106 8.82 10.65 -2.26
C VAL A 106 8.43 11.88 -3.07
N HIS A 107 7.21 12.37 -2.87
CA HIS A 107 6.80 13.68 -3.35
C HIS A 107 6.69 14.66 -2.19
N VAL A 108 7.43 15.76 -2.26
CA VAL A 108 7.42 16.81 -1.25
C VAL A 108 6.49 17.93 -1.71
N TYR A 109 5.44 18.20 -0.93
CA TYR A 109 4.47 19.27 -1.23
C TYR A 109 4.60 20.41 -0.23
N ASP A 110 4.31 21.65 -0.67
CA ASP A 110 4.22 22.77 0.26
C ASP A 110 3.05 22.57 1.23
N ASP A 111 3.25 22.81 2.52
CA ASP A 111 2.26 22.56 3.58
C ASP A 111 0.85 23.08 3.28
N ALA A 112 0.74 24.24 2.64
CA ALA A 112 -0.53 24.86 2.25
C ALA A 112 -1.30 24.06 1.17
N ASN A 113 -0.62 23.16 0.45
CA ASN A 113 -1.15 22.34 -0.63
C ASN A 113 -1.51 20.91 -0.18
N PHE A 114 -1.61 20.65 1.13
CA PHE A 114 -1.97 19.34 1.68
C PHE A 114 -3.17 18.69 0.99
N GLU A 115 -4.29 19.41 0.88
CA GLU A 115 -5.51 18.84 0.28
C GLU A 115 -5.32 18.52 -1.21
N ALA A 116 -4.64 19.39 -1.94
CA ALA A 116 -4.34 19.19 -3.35
C ALA A 116 -3.41 17.97 -3.58
N ALA A 117 -2.39 17.81 -2.73
CA ALA A 117 -1.50 16.66 -2.77
C ALA A 117 -2.25 15.35 -2.49
N VAL A 118 -3.14 15.34 -1.49
CA VAL A 118 -3.98 14.17 -1.17
C VAL A 118 -4.93 13.82 -2.32
N HIS A 119 -5.57 14.81 -2.94
CA HIS A 119 -6.45 14.59 -4.10
C HIS A 119 -5.69 14.06 -5.32
N GLN A 120 -4.52 14.63 -5.62
CA GLN A 120 -3.66 14.13 -6.69
C GLN A 120 -3.29 12.67 -6.42
N MET A 121 -2.85 12.37 -5.19
CA MET A 121 -2.43 11.04 -4.78
C MET A 121 -3.56 10.01 -5.00
N GLU A 122 -4.76 10.35 -4.52
CA GLU A 122 -5.96 9.51 -4.54
C GLU A 122 -6.42 9.14 -5.96
N CYS A 123 -6.37 10.11 -6.87
CA CYS A 123 -6.83 9.95 -8.26
C CYS A 123 -5.80 9.27 -9.16
N PHE A 124 -4.51 9.33 -8.82
CA PHE A 124 -3.44 8.90 -9.74
C PHE A 124 -3.29 7.38 -9.82
N SER A 125 -3.39 6.66 -8.70
CA SER A 125 -3.23 5.20 -8.71
C SER A 125 -4.54 4.46 -8.93
N GLN A 126 -4.50 3.49 -9.83
CA GLN A 126 -5.59 2.53 -10.02
C GLN A 126 -5.72 1.51 -8.87
N TYR A 127 -4.72 1.40 -8.00
CA TYR A 127 -4.69 0.45 -6.89
C TYR A 127 -5.22 1.07 -5.59
N ALA A 128 -5.90 0.28 -4.77
CA ALA A 128 -6.44 0.71 -3.48
C ALA A 128 -6.32 -0.39 -2.41
N LEU A 129 -5.09 -0.87 -2.18
CA LEU A 129 -4.82 -1.93 -1.23
C LEU A 129 -4.66 -1.40 0.19
N THR A 130 -3.61 -0.61 0.45
CA THR A 130 -3.29 -0.04 1.76
C THR A 130 -2.87 1.41 1.66
N GLY A 131 -3.18 2.21 2.66
CA GLY A 131 -2.73 3.60 2.76
C GLY A 131 -2.67 4.06 4.22
N ALA A 132 -1.85 5.08 4.50
CA ALA A 132 -1.68 5.61 5.84
C ALA A 132 -1.71 7.14 5.84
N VAL A 133 -2.19 7.72 6.94
CA VAL A 133 -2.00 9.14 7.26
C VAL A 133 -1.23 9.26 8.57
N ILE A 134 -0.18 10.08 8.57
CA ILE A 134 0.62 10.39 9.76
C ILE A 134 0.32 11.85 10.14
N ALA A 135 -0.49 12.05 11.17
CA ALA A 135 -0.90 13.37 11.63
C ALA A 135 -1.42 13.32 13.08
N GLN A 136 -1.19 14.41 13.82
CA GLN A 136 -1.76 14.62 15.15
C GLN A 136 -2.98 15.55 15.13
N ASP A 137 -3.11 16.41 14.10
CA ASP A 137 -4.30 17.23 13.91
C ASP A 137 -5.50 16.34 13.56
N ARG A 138 -6.50 16.35 14.44
CA ARG A 138 -7.71 15.52 14.30
C ARG A 138 -8.58 15.93 13.11
N ARG A 139 -8.54 17.19 12.69
CA ARG A 139 -9.26 17.67 11.50
C ARG A 139 -8.61 17.15 10.24
N ALA A 140 -7.28 17.20 10.16
CA ALA A 140 -6.52 16.64 9.04
C ALA A 140 -6.75 15.13 8.92
N VAL A 141 -6.71 14.40 10.05
CA VAL A 141 -7.00 12.96 10.08
C VAL A 141 -8.42 12.67 9.62
N ALA A 142 -9.43 13.36 10.16
CA ALA A 142 -10.83 13.12 9.80
C ALA A 142 -11.11 13.44 8.33
N TRP A 143 -10.57 14.54 7.81
CA TRP A 143 -10.68 14.91 6.41
C TRP A 143 -10.01 13.88 5.50
N ALA A 144 -8.76 13.48 5.79
CA ALA A 144 -8.05 12.48 5.01
C ALA A 144 -8.74 11.12 5.03
N MET A 145 -9.32 10.70 6.17
CA MET A 145 -10.10 9.45 6.25
C MET A 145 -11.31 9.46 5.33
N ASP A 146 -12.01 10.59 5.21
CA ASP A 146 -13.18 10.71 4.34
C ASP A 146 -12.76 10.78 2.86
N THR A 147 -11.79 11.64 2.55
CA THR A 147 -11.25 11.82 1.20
C THR A 147 -10.65 10.53 0.65
N LEU A 148 -9.92 9.76 1.46
CA LEU A 148 -9.23 8.54 1.06
C LEU A 148 -10.03 7.25 1.29
N ARG A 149 -11.32 7.37 1.63
CA ARG A 149 -12.19 6.24 1.95
C ARG A 149 -12.19 5.13 0.90
N PHE A 150 -12.08 5.50 -0.37
CA PHE A 150 -12.07 4.55 -1.50
C PHE A 150 -10.68 4.30 -2.09
N ALA A 151 -9.65 4.90 -1.51
CA ALA A 151 -8.26 4.84 -1.95
C ALA A 151 -7.45 3.72 -1.26
N ALA A 152 -7.97 3.15 -0.18
CA ALA A 152 -7.35 2.04 0.52
C ALA A 152 -8.40 1.14 1.18
N GLY A 153 -8.30 -0.18 0.94
CA GLY A 153 -9.14 -1.14 1.66
C GLY A 153 -8.69 -1.36 3.11
N ASN A 154 -7.40 -1.17 3.40
CA ASN A 154 -6.86 -1.13 4.76
C ASN A 154 -6.19 0.24 4.98
N PHE A 155 -6.80 1.07 5.81
CA PHE A 155 -6.34 2.43 6.09
C PHE A 155 -5.78 2.54 7.51
N TYR A 156 -4.61 3.16 7.64
CA TYR A 156 -3.85 3.25 8.89
C TYR A 156 -3.70 4.72 9.31
N ILE A 157 -3.67 4.97 10.61
CA ILE A 157 -3.47 6.31 11.17
C ILE A 157 -2.29 6.22 12.14
N ASN A 158 -1.23 6.98 11.89
CA ASN A 158 -0.01 7.00 12.69
C ASN A 158 0.66 5.63 12.84
N ASP A 159 0.58 4.81 11.78
CA ASP A 159 1.24 3.51 11.70
C ASP A 159 1.60 3.20 10.23
N LYS A 160 2.54 2.28 10.03
CA LYS A 160 2.95 1.82 8.70
C LYS A 160 1.81 1.04 8.02
N PRO A 161 1.61 1.16 6.69
CA PRO A 161 0.51 0.50 5.97
C PRO A 161 0.77 -0.98 5.67
N THR A 162 1.42 -1.72 6.58
CA THR A 162 1.85 -3.11 6.40
C THR A 162 1.63 -3.95 7.66
N GLY A 163 1.59 -5.28 7.49
CA GLY A 163 1.57 -6.20 8.64
C GLY A 163 0.19 -6.39 9.27
N ALA A 164 -0.86 -6.49 8.45
CA ALA A 164 -2.19 -6.85 8.91
C ALA A 164 -2.18 -8.18 9.69
N VAL A 165 -2.75 -8.16 10.89
CA VAL A 165 -2.83 -9.33 11.78
C VAL A 165 -4.19 -9.99 11.63
N VAL A 166 -4.20 -11.31 11.46
CA VAL A 166 -5.42 -12.12 11.31
C VAL A 166 -6.36 -11.88 12.49
N GLY A 167 -7.64 -11.62 12.19
CA GLY A 167 -8.67 -11.34 13.20
C GLY A 167 -8.66 -9.92 13.77
N GLN A 168 -7.66 -9.09 13.47
CA GLN A 168 -7.61 -7.69 13.90
C GLN A 168 -7.86 -6.72 12.74
N GLN A 169 -7.08 -6.85 11.64
CA GLN A 169 -7.23 -6.02 10.45
C GLN A 169 -7.44 -6.91 9.22
N PRO A 170 -8.66 -7.44 8.97
CA PRO A 170 -8.92 -8.22 7.76
C PRO A 170 -8.39 -7.53 6.51
N PHE A 171 -7.64 -8.28 5.70
CA PHE A 171 -6.80 -7.71 4.66
C PHE A 171 -7.47 -7.81 3.29
N GLY A 172 -7.48 -6.72 2.55
CA GLY A 172 -7.97 -6.68 1.17
C GLY A 172 -8.20 -5.27 0.67
N GLY A 173 -8.22 -5.10 -0.65
CA GLY A 173 -8.44 -3.82 -1.33
C GLY A 173 -9.40 -3.99 -2.49
N SER A 174 -9.93 -2.85 -2.97
CA SER A 174 -10.80 -2.76 -4.15
C SER A 174 -10.04 -2.12 -5.33
N ARG A 175 -10.74 -1.56 -6.32
CA ARG A 175 -10.17 -1.07 -7.59
C ARG A 175 -9.35 -2.18 -8.28
N ALA A 176 -8.17 -1.86 -8.83
CA ALA A 176 -7.29 -2.85 -9.44
C ALA A 176 -6.65 -3.81 -8.41
N SER A 177 -6.86 -3.62 -7.10
CA SER A 177 -6.30 -4.50 -6.05
C SER A 177 -7.11 -5.77 -5.78
N GLY A 178 -8.27 -5.94 -6.42
CA GLY A 178 -9.04 -7.20 -6.41
C GLY A 178 -10.46 -7.08 -5.83
N THR A 179 -10.99 -8.20 -5.36
CA THR A 179 -12.42 -8.35 -4.99
C THR A 179 -12.76 -7.86 -3.58
N ASN A 180 -11.75 -7.53 -2.77
CA ASN A 180 -11.91 -7.10 -1.39
C ASN A 180 -12.72 -8.09 -0.50
N ASP A 181 -12.57 -9.39 -0.73
CA ASP A 181 -13.25 -10.45 0.07
C ASP A 181 -12.67 -10.63 1.49
N LYS A 182 -11.77 -9.72 1.91
CA LYS A 182 -11.19 -9.60 3.26
C LYS A 182 -10.68 -10.91 3.87
N ALA A 183 -9.60 -11.46 3.33
CA ALA A 183 -8.92 -12.61 3.92
C ALA A 183 -8.54 -12.33 5.39
N GLY A 184 -8.61 -13.35 6.24
CA GLY A 184 -8.48 -13.19 7.70
C GLY A 184 -9.78 -12.83 8.42
N SER A 185 -10.94 -12.94 7.73
CA SER A 185 -12.28 -12.74 8.30
C SER A 185 -13.25 -13.86 7.93
N ALA A 186 -14.38 -13.93 8.64
CA ALA A 186 -15.45 -14.88 8.34
C ALA A 186 -16.12 -14.61 6.98
N GLN A 187 -16.14 -13.35 6.50
CA GLN A 187 -16.70 -13.01 5.20
C GLN A 187 -15.99 -13.75 4.06
N ASN A 188 -14.67 -13.92 4.16
CA ASN A 188 -13.91 -14.65 3.14
C ASN A 188 -14.35 -16.11 3.02
N LEU A 189 -14.65 -16.76 4.16
CA LEU A 189 -15.08 -18.16 4.16
C LEU A 189 -16.39 -18.36 3.40
N LEU A 190 -17.29 -17.37 3.42
CA LEU A 190 -18.57 -17.44 2.72
C LEU A 190 -18.42 -17.55 1.21
N ARG A 191 -17.32 -17.04 0.63
CA ARG A 191 -17.02 -17.16 -0.82
C ARG A 191 -16.87 -18.60 -1.28
N TRP A 192 -16.55 -19.51 -0.36
CA TRP A 192 -16.31 -20.93 -0.61
C TRP A 192 -17.49 -21.81 -0.20
N THR A 193 -18.65 -21.20 0.10
CA THR A 193 -19.87 -21.91 0.51
C THR A 193 -21.01 -21.66 -0.46
N SER A 194 -21.92 -22.63 -0.58
CA SER A 194 -23.20 -22.48 -1.29
C SER A 194 -24.33 -22.81 -0.32
N PRO A 195 -24.89 -21.80 0.39
CA PRO A 195 -25.84 -22.04 1.47
C PRO A 195 -27.19 -22.57 0.95
N ARG A 196 -27.80 -23.52 1.67
CA ARG A 196 -29.17 -23.99 1.44
C ARG A 196 -30.03 -23.73 2.67
N SER A 197 -31.26 -23.27 2.46
CA SER A 197 -32.29 -23.20 3.50
C SER A 197 -33.26 -24.35 3.33
N ILE A 198 -33.63 -25.01 4.43
CA ILE A 198 -34.61 -26.10 4.45
C ILE A 198 -35.73 -25.69 5.40
N LYS A 199 -36.97 -25.74 4.93
CA LYS A 199 -38.17 -25.50 5.73
C LYS A 199 -39.01 -26.77 5.74
N GLU A 200 -39.30 -27.27 6.93
CA GLU A 200 -40.31 -28.30 7.17
C GLU A 200 -41.51 -27.65 7.87
N THR A 201 -42.72 -27.96 7.43
CA THR A 201 -43.95 -27.48 8.06
C THR A 201 -44.73 -28.69 8.55
N PHE A 202 -44.83 -28.87 9.88
CA PHE A 202 -45.48 -30.05 10.46
C PHE A 202 -47.01 -30.05 10.30
N ALA A 203 -47.62 -28.87 10.18
CA ALA A 203 -49.04 -28.70 9.92
C ALA A 203 -49.23 -27.80 8.68
N PRO A 204 -49.06 -28.34 7.45
CA PRO A 204 -49.20 -27.55 6.24
C PRO A 204 -50.66 -27.08 6.07
N PRO A 205 -50.89 -25.89 5.49
CA PRO A 205 -52.24 -25.42 5.21
C PRO A 205 -52.96 -26.38 4.27
N THR A 206 -54.19 -26.78 4.62
CA THR A 206 -55.05 -27.64 3.81
C THR A 206 -56.03 -26.85 2.92
N SER A 207 -56.05 -25.52 3.08
CA SER A 207 -56.82 -24.59 2.26
C SER A 207 -55.92 -23.49 1.72
N TYR A 208 -56.14 -23.12 0.45
CA TYR A 208 -55.45 -22.00 -0.20
C TYR A 208 -56.08 -20.64 0.15
N ARG A 209 -57.29 -20.64 0.74
CA ARG A 209 -58.02 -19.41 1.05
C ARG A 209 -57.38 -18.68 2.22
N TYR A 210 -57.32 -17.37 2.10
CA TYR A 210 -56.86 -16.49 3.16
C TYR A 210 -58.06 -15.85 3.88
N PRO A 211 -57.93 -15.47 5.17
CA PRO A 211 -59.06 -14.93 5.96
C PRO A 211 -59.78 -13.70 5.38
N HIS A 212 -59.13 -12.92 4.51
CA HIS A 212 -59.73 -11.72 3.91
C HIS A 212 -60.68 -12.00 2.74
N MET A 213 -60.79 -13.25 2.29
CA MET A 213 -61.51 -13.61 1.06
C MET A 213 -63.01 -13.87 1.27
N GLY A 214 -63.52 -13.78 2.50
CA GLY A 214 -64.89 -14.15 2.86
C GLY A 214 -65.03 -15.63 3.18
#